data_AF-A0A6M2CK35-F1
#
_entry.id   AF-A0A6M2CK35-F1
#
_cell.length_a   1.000
_cell.length_b   1.000
_cell.length_c   1.000
_cell.angle_alpha   90.00
_cell.angle_beta   90.00
_cell.angle_gamma   90.00
#
_symmetry.space_group_name_H-M   'P 1'
#
loop_
_entity.id
_entity.type
_entity.pdbx_description
1 polymer ?
#
loop_
_entity_poly.entity_id
_entity_poly.type
_entity_poly.pdbx_seq_one_letter_code
_entity_poly.pdbx_strand_id
1 'polypeptide(L)'
;MNDFSPYRDSYDTPDFVFDYTSAFDYSSIHHMTALKKPEKYKTIFNYKRRQVVVDLSDCEPEPWQSTIIRTIVTFFCYLFLVFTFPVTCWVCIKRVPSLERIAVFRLGKLQPVQGPGLVLVFPVIDSYMKVDLKPKVFEVPAREVLTGDGAIVEVGAELHWQVVHSVRYVTRVKEVDATVGALCQQCLASLLGCSDQDDLDRRREAIEATLLTKLNETILPWGLEVIKVTLKVARVVKTAEPSNPLTPVMSAIKSALGFPSEHAKTQTSMPPRPGGLHAVPACPSEPQFEQLVQVL
;
A
#
# COMPACT_ATOMS: atom_id res chain seq x y z
N MET A 1 27.44 -24.70 -31.05
CA MET A 1 28.13 -23.39 -31.03
C MET A 1 27.08 -22.32 -30.86
N ASN A 2 27.19 -21.61 -29.75
CA ASN A 2 26.31 -20.53 -29.30
C ASN A 2 26.35 -19.35 -30.28
N ASP A 3 25.24 -18.64 -30.40
CA ASP A 3 25.29 -17.20 -30.20
C ASP A 3 23.97 -16.71 -29.58
N PHE A 4 24.05 -16.52 -28.26
CA PHE A 4 23.14 -15.71 -27.48
C PHE A 4 23.33 -14.25 -27.90
N SER A 5 22.30 -13.60 -28.43
CA SER A 5 22.28 -12.15 -28.56
C SER A 5 21.68 -11.55 -27.29
N PRO A 6 22.43 -10.75 -26.50
CA PRO A 6 21.86 -10.07 -25.35
C PRO A 6 21.24 -8.74 -25.78
N TYR A 7 19.97 -8.62 -25.44
CA TYR A 7 19.25 -7.42 -25.00
C TYR A 7 20.16 -6.20 -24.72
N ARG A 8 19.99 -5.14 -25.52
CA ARG A 8 20.69 -3.87 -25.39
C ARG A 8 19.78 -2.88 -24.65
N ASP A 9 19.92 -2.78 -23.33
CA ASP A 9 19.36 -1.67 -22.57
C ASP A 9 20.22 -0.41 -22.81
N SER A 10 19.64 0.58 -23.48
CA SER A 10 20.21 1.91 -23.62
C SER A 10 20.02 2.67 -22.29
N TYR A 11 20.98 2.56 -21.37
CA TYR A 11 21.09 3.50 -20.27
C TYR A 11 21.64 4.82 -20.80
N ASP A 12 20.74 5.72 -21.18
CA ASP A 12 21.05 7.13 -21.39
C ASP A 12 21.26 7.76 -20.01
N THR A 13 22.47 7.64 -19.44
CA THR A 13 22.87 8.45 -18.29
C THR A 13 23.13 9.86 -18.81
N PRO A 14 22.37 10.90 -18.43
CA PRO A 14 22.78 12.25 -18.75
C PRO A 14 24.07 12.52 -17.98
N ASP A 15 25.16 12.79 -18.71
CA ASP A 15 26.41 13.23 -18.12
C ASP A 15 26.14 14.34 -17.10
N PHE A 16 26.55 14.11 -15.85
CA PHE A 16 26.50 15.12 -14.78
C PHE A 16 27.59 16.18 -15.04
N VAL A 17 27.41 16.97 -16.10
CA VAL A 17 28.22 18.16 -16.35
C VAL A 17 27.66 19.28 -15.49
N PHE A 18 28.39 19.66 -14.44
CA PHE A 18 28.05 20.79 -13.60
C PHE A 18 28.27 22.10 -14.38
N ASP A 19 27.17 22.68 -14.87
CA ASP A 19 27.19 23.96 -15.56
C ASP A 19 27.07 25.10 -14.52
N TYR A 20 28.22 25.65 -14.08
CA TYR A 20 28.28 26.72 -13.07
C TYR A 20 27.98 28.10 -13.71
N THR A 21 26.76 28.29 -14.20
CA THR A 21 26.25 29.65 -14.49
C THR A 21 25.62 30.20 -13.21
N SER A 22 26.32 31.11 -12.54
CA SER A 22 25.86 31.68 -11.27
C SER A 22 24.52 32.39 -11.43
N ALA A 23 23.60 32.19 -10.48
CA ALA A 23 22.30 32.88 -10.44
C ALA A 23 22.43 34.39 -10.14
N PHE A 24 23.62 34.84 -9.75
CA PHE A 24 23.94 36.22 -9.43
C PHE A 24 25.21 36.60 -10.19
N ASP A 25 25.09 37.64 -11.02
CA ASP A 25 26.21 38.25 -11.76
C ASP A 25 26.67 39.49 -10.96
N TYR A 26 27.87 39.44 -10.39
CA TYR A 26 28.46 40.54 -9.63
C TYR A 26 29.27 41.51 -10.50
N SER A 27 29.34 41.28 -11.82
CA SER A 27 30.16 42.09 -12.74
C SER A 27 29.66 43.53 -12.93
N SER A 28 28.48 43.88 -12.40
CA SER A 28 27.83 45.18 -12.61
C SER A 28 27.61 45.99 -11.31
N ILE A 29 28.63 46.12 -10.46
CA ILE A 29 28.53 46.97 -9.26
C ILE A 29 28.62 48.50 -9.57
N HIS A 30 29.00 48.90 -10.79
CA HIS A 30 29.27 50.32 -11.11
C HIS A 30 28.35 51.00 -12.14
N HIS A 31 27.23 50.39 -12.55
CA HIS A 31 26.32 51.01 -13.52
C HIS A 31 24.86 50.99 -13.00
N MET A 32 24.40 52.10 -12.42
CA MET A 32 23.01 52.27 -11.93
C MET A 32 21.99 52.51 -13.05
N THR A 33 22.19 51.95 -14.25
CA THR A 33 21.23 52.05 -15.35
C THR A 33 20.76 50.67 -15.80
N ALA A 34 19.47 50.42 -15.55
CA ALA A 34 18.65 49.31 -16.03
C ALA A 34 19.12 47.89 -15.65
N LEU A 35 18.50 47.36 -14.58
CA LEU A 35 18.43 45.92 -14.32
C LEU A 35 17.71 45.20 -15.46
N LYS A 36 18.44 44.87 -16.54
CA LYS A 36 17.97 43.96 -17.59
C LYS A 36 17.98 42.56 -17.00
N LYS A 37 16.80 42.09 -16.58
CA LYS A 37 16.58 40.74 -16.04
C LYS A 37 17.13 39.69 -17.02
N PRO A 38 18.18 38.91 -16.66
CA PRO A 38 18.63 37.82 -17.52
C PRO A 38 17.57 36.71 -17.52
N GLU A 39 17.06 36.36 -18.69
CA GLU A 39 15.83 35.55 -18.86
C GLU A 39 15.99 34.05 -18.52
N LYS A 40 17.19 33.54 -18.25
CA LYS A 40 17.40 32.09 -18.08
C LYS A 40 18.47 31.79 -17.03
N TYR A 41 18.07 31.65 -15.77
CA TYR A 41 18.84 30.85 -14.81
C TYR A 41 18.25 29.44 -14.78
N LYS A 42 19.09 28.41 -14.98
CA LYS A 42 18.71 27.00 -14.75
C LYS A 42 19.00 26.70 -13.28
N THR A 43 17.96 26.49 -12.48
CA THR A 43 18.13 26.02 -11.10
C THR A 43 18.64 24.58 -11.09
N ILE A 44 19.66 24.29 -10.26
CA ILE A 44 20.19 22.94 -10.01
C ILE A 44 19.10 22.02 -9.45
N PHE A 45 18.18 22.58 -8.66
CA PHE A 45 17.01 21.88 -8.14
C PHE A 45 15.87 21.97 -9.17
N ASN A 46 15.98 21.20 -10.25
CA ASN A 46 14.82 20.93 -11.08
C ASN A 46 14.01 19.83 -10.38
N TYR A 47 12.98 20.20 -9.61
CA TYR A 47 11.96 19.24 -9.17
C TYR A 47 11.18 18.79 -10.40
N LYS A 48 11.77 17.89 -11.19
CA LYS A 48 11.05 17.16 -12.23
C LYS A 48 10.09 16.27 -11.45
N ARG A 49 8.88 16.77 -11.17
CA ARG A 49 7.77 15.97 -10.64
C ARG A 49 7.68 14.77 -11.57
N ARG A 50 8.18 13.62 -11.13
CA ARG A 50 8.15 12.39 -11.90
C ARG A 50 6.70 11.94 -11.91
N GLN A 51 5.89 12.56 -12.78
CA GLN A 51 4.67 11.97 -13.25
C GLN A 51 5.12 10.73 -14.00
N VAL A 52 5.20 9.63 -13.27
CA VAL A 52 5.22 8.32 -13.89
C VAL A 52 3.82 8.22 -14.51
N VAL A 53 3.63 8.74 -15.71
CA VAL A 53 2.48 8.36 -16.51
C VAL A 53 2.79 6.91 -16.84
N VAL A 54 2.17 6.01 -16.10
CA VAL A 54 2.14 4.62 -16.52
C VAL A 54 1.19 4.66 -17.69
N ASP A 55 1.76 4.81 -18.87
CA ASP A 55 1.08 4.51 -20.11
C ASP A 55 0.67 3.04 -20.03
N LEU A 56 -0.55 2.81 -19.59
CA LEU A 56 -1.27 1.56 -19.87
C LEU A 56 -1.67 1.49 -21.37
N SER A 57 -1.14 2.43 -22.16
CA SER A 57 -1.17 2.51 -23.61
C SER A 57 -0.30 1.44 -24.28
N ASP A 58 0.56 0.74 -23.54
CA ASP A 58 1.24 -0.47 -24.04
C ASP A 58 0.28 -1.67 -24.05
N CYS A 59 -0.89 -1.47 -24.65
CA CYS A 59 -1.68 -2.57 -25.19
C CYS A 59 -1.07 -2.83 -26.57
N GLU A 60 -0.69 -4.08 -26.83
CA GLU A 60 -0.37 -4.59 -28.17
C GLU A 60 -1.22 -3.90 -29.25
N PRO A 61 -0.63 -3.50 -30.40
CA PRO A 61 -1.38 -2.87 -31.48
C PRO A 61 -2.54 -3.78 -31.88
N GLU A 62 -3.74 -3.35 -31.49
CA GLU A 62 -4.95 -4.12 -31.65
C GLU A 62 -5.19 -4.48 -33.12
N PRO A 63 -5.61 -5.72 -33.43
CA PRO A 63 -5.99 -6.07 -34.79
C PRO A 63 -7.16 -5.19 -35.23
N TRP A 64 -7.14 -4.77 -36.49
CA TRP A 64 -8.16 -3.90 -37.11
C TRP A 64 -9.62 -4.38 -36.87
N GLN A 65 -9.81 -5.69 -36.69
CA GLN A 65 -11.10 -6.32 -36.37
C GLN A 65 -11.70 -5.84 -35.04
N SER A 66 -10.92 -5.73 -33.97
CA SER A 66 -11.45 -5.32 -32.66
C SER A 66 -11.87 -3.85 -32.66
N THR A 67 -11.18 -3.03 -33.45
CA THR A 67 -11.53 -1.62 -33.65
C THR A 67 -12.85 -1.48 -34.41
N ILE A 68 -13.07 -2.29 -35.45
CA ILE A 68 -14.33 -2.29 -36.22
C ILE A 68 -15.50 -2.79 -35.37
N ILE A 69 -15.32 -3.88 -34.61
CA ILE A 69 -16.36 -4.40 -33.73
C ILE A 69 -16.73 -3.34 -32.69
N ARG A 70 -15.74 -2.68 -32.09
CA ARG A 70 -15.96 -1.59 -31.13
C ARG A 70 -16.78 -0.47 -31.74
N THR A 71 -16.41 0.01 -32.94
CA THR A 71 -17.12 1.12 -33.58
C THR A 71 -18.56 0.75 -33.91
N ILE A 72 -18.80 -0.44 -34.48
CA ILE A 72 -20.15 -0.93 -34.80
C ILE A 72 -21.01 -1.04 -33.54
N VAL A 73 -20.49 -1.67 -32.47
CA VAL A 73 -21.22 -1.84 -31.20
C VAL A 73 -21.56 -0.49 -30.57
N THR A 74 -20.61 0.45 -30.55
CA THR A 74 -20.88 1.80 -30.04
C THR A 74 -21.91 2.54 -30.88
N PHE A 75 -21.88 2.38 -32.20
CA PHE A 75 -22.84 3.00 -33.11
C PHE A 75 -24.26 2.49 -32.87
N PHE A 76 -24.45 1.16 -32.78
CA PHE A 76 -25.76 0.58 -32.46
C PHE A 76 -26.28 1.01 -31.09
N CYS A 77 -25.40 1.19 -30.10
CA CYS A 77 -25.81 1.68 -28.78
C CYS A 77 -26.31 3.13 -28.81
N TYR A 78 -25.64 4.01 -29.58
CA TYR A 78 -26.11 5.37 -29.78
C TYR A 78 -27.43 5.42 -30.56
N LEU A 79 -27.59 4.57 -31.58
CA LEU A 79 -28.84 4.43 -32.33
C LEU A 79 -30.00 4.02 -31.40
N PHE A 80 -29.77 3.01 -30.55
CA PHE A 80 -30.76 2.55 -29.58
C PHE A 80 -31.10 3.65 -28.58
N LEU A 81 -30.10 4.39 -28.07
CA LEU A 81 -30.34 5.50 -27.14
C LEU A 81 -31.23 6.59 -27.74
N VAL A 82 -31.05 6.92 -29.03
CA VAL A 82 -31.89 7.89 -29.74
C VAL A 82 -33.31 7.35 -29.93
N PHE A 83 -33.44 6.07 -30.29
CA PHE A 83 -34.74 5.44 -30.53
C PHE A 83 -35.61 5.34 -29.27
N THR A 84 -35.00 5.08 -28.11
CA THR A 84 -35.69 4.92 -26.83
C THR A 84 -35.74 6.20 -25.99
N PHE A 85 -35.41 7.35 -26.57
CA PHE A 85 -35.55 8.64 -25.92
C PHE A 85 -37.03 8.91 -25.59
N PRO A 86 -37.42 9.30 -24.36
CA PRO A 86 -36.65 9.93 -23.28
C PRO A 86 -36.21 9.03 -22.12
N VAL A 87 -36.64 7.77 -22.06
CA VAL A 87 -36.48 6.89 -20.89
C VAL A 87 -35.01 6.58 -20.60
N THR A 88 -34.21 6.34 -21.64
CA THR A 88 -32.77 6.04 -21.51
C THR A 88 -31.94 7.22 -21.01
N CYS A 89 -32.34 8.46 -21.33
CA CYS A 89 -31.60 9.65 -20.91
C CYS A 89 -31.58 9.80 -19.38
N TRP A 90 -32.70 9.49 -18.73
CA TRP A 90 -32.82 9.52 -17.27
C TRP A 90 -31.91 8.49 -16.59
N VAL A 91 -31.74 7.31 -17.19
CA VAL A 91 -30.92 6.22 -16.64
C VAL A 91 -29.43 6.45 -16.89
N CYS A 92 -29.06 7.03 -18.03
CA CYS A 92 -27.67 7.22 -18.43
C CYS A 92 -26.96 8.36 -17.67
N ILE A 93 -27.71 9.35 -17.18
CA ILE A 93 -27.12 10.50 -16.49
C ILE A 93 -26.80 10.13 -15.03
N LYS A 94 -25.51 10.07 -14.69
CA LYS A 94 -25.05 9.88 -13.32
C LYS A 94 -24.37 11.14 -12.79
N ARG A 95 -24.74 11.59 -11.59
CA ARG A 95 -24.02 12.65 -10.87
C ARG A 95 -22.85 12.07 -10.08
N VAL A 96 -21.69 12.71 -10.24
CA VAL A 96 -20.45 12.43 -9.51
C VAL A 96 -20.08 13.66 -8.66
N PRO A 97 -19.91 13.53 -7.33
CA PRO A 97 -19.52 14.63 -6.46
C PRO A 97 -18.05 15.02 -6.62
N SER A 98 -17.65 16.19 -6.09
CA SER A 98 -16.32 16.82 -6.29
C SER A 98 -15.11 15.95 -5.93
N LEU A 99 -15.23 15.14 -4.87
CA LEU A 99 -14.16 14.29 -4.33
C LEU A 99 -14.26 12.82 -4.78
N GLU A 100 -15.16 12.52 -5.71
CA GLU A 100 -15.23 11.22 -6.34
C GLU A 100 -14.74 11.32 -7.79
N ARG A 101 -14.18 10.21 -8.27
CA ARG A 101 -13.82 10.03 -9.67
C ARG A 101 -14.50 8.77 -10.17
N ILE A 102 -14.86 8.76 -11.46
CA ILE A 102 -15.48 7.59 -12.08
C ILE A 102 -14.58 7.08 -13.19
N ALA A 103 -14.13 5.85 -13.04
CA ALA A 103 -13.44 5.11 -14.10
C ALA A 103 -14.49 4.34 -14.88
N VAL A 104 -14.62 4.65 -16.17
CA VAL A 104 -15.56 3.99 -17.07
C VAL A 104 -14.80 3.00 -17.94
N PHE A 105 -15.28 1.77 -17.99
CA PHE A 105 -14.78 0.69 -18.82
C PHE A 105 -15.79 0.39 -19.91
N ARG A 106 -15.40 0.64 -21.15
CA ARG A 106 -16.22 0.35 -22.32
C ARG A 106 -15.69 -0.89 -23.00
N LEU A 107 -16.47 -1.98 -22.98
CA LEU A 107 -16.06 -3.27 -23.57
C LEU A 107 -14.68 -3.75 -23.05
N GLY A 108 -14.44 -3.58 -21.75
CA GLY A 108 -13.16 -3.94 -21.11
C GLY A 108 -12.02 -2.93 -21.30
N LYS A 109 -12.21 -1.86 -22.09
CA LYS A 109 -11.20 -0.81 -22.29
C LYS A 109 -11.42 0.33 -21.33
N LEU A 110 -10.36 0.75 -20.64
CA LEU A 110 -10.39 1.89 -19.74
C LEU A 110 -10.50 3.20 -20.55
N GLN A 111 -11.56 3.97 -20.28
CA GLN A 111 -11.66 5.35 -20.76
C GLN A 111 -10.94 6.30 -19.80
N PRO A 112 -10.55 7.51 -20.27
CA PRO A 112 -10.00 8.52 -19.39
C PRO A 112 -10.95 8.76 -18.22
N VAL A 113 -10.39 8.78 -17.00
CA VAL A 113 -11.18 8.95 -15.77
C VAL A 113 -11.88 10.29 -15.81
N GLN A 114 -13.20 10.27 -15.62
CA GLN A 114 -13.99 11.48 -15.65
C GLN A 114 -13.97 12.17 -14.29
N GLY A 115 -13.91 13.50 -14.35
CA GLY A 115 -13.95 14.36 -13.17
C GLY A 115 -15.36 14.52 -12.59
N PRO A 116 -15.50 15.36 -11.56
CA PRO A 116 -16.79 15.62 -10.94
C PRO A 116 -17.74 16.32 -11.92
N GLY A 117 -19.02 15.98 -11.86
CA GLY A 117 -20.04 16.50 -12.78
C GLY A 117 -21.07 15.47 -13.21
N LEU A 118 -21.69 15.73 -14.36
CA LEU A 118 -22.62 14.81 -15.01
C LEU A 118 -21.83 13.93 -15.97
N VAL A 119 -21.86 12.62 -15.70
CA VAL A 119 -21.19 11.62 -16.51
C VAL A 119 -22.25 10.74 -17.16
N LEU A 120 -22.15 10.57 -18.47
CA LEU A 120 -23.02 9.66 -19.24
C LEU A 120 -22.43 8.26 -19.18
N VAL A 121 -23.16 7.34 -18.57
CA VAL A 121 -22.78 5.93 -18.48
C VAL A 121 -23.87 5.07 -19.10
N PHE A 122 -23.49 4.22 -20.07
CA PHE A 122 -24.43 3.34 -20.75
C PHE A 122 -24.60 2.02 -19.98
N PRO A 123 -25.79 1.70 -19.46
CA PRO A 123 -25.97 0.56 -18.56
C PRO A 123 -25.69 -0.82 -19.19
N VAL A 124 -25.72 -0.94 -20.52
CA VAL A 124 -25.55 -2.22 -21.23
C VAL A 124 -24.10 -2.50 -21.62
N ILE A 125 -23.31 -1.45 -21.89
CA ILE A 125 -21.97 -1.57 -22.51
C ILE A 125 -20.87 -1.05 -21.60
N ASP A 126 -21.19 -0.03 -20.79
CA ASP A 126 -20.23 0.64 -19.94
C ASP A 126 -20.35 0.07 -18.52
N SER A 127 -19.25 -0.50 -18.01
CA SER A 127 -19.07 -0.76 -16.59
C SER A 127 -18.38 0.45 -15.96
N TYR A 128 -18.76 0.84 -14.76
CA TYR A 128 -18.14 1.97 -14.08
C TYR A 128 -17.75 1.62 -12.66
N MET A 129 -16.59 2.13 -12.24
CA MET A 129 -16.13 2.04 -10.87
C MET A 129 -15.96 3.44 -10.29
N LYS A 130 -16.60 3.66 -9.15
CA LYS A 130 -16.46 4.91 -8.39
C LYS A 130 -15.25 4.80 -7.48
N VAL A 131 -14.39 5.80 -7.52
CA VAL A 131 -13.19 5.92 -6.71
C VAL A 131 -13.35 7.14 -5.82
N ASP A 132 -13.33 6.91 -4.51
CA ASP A 132 -13.31 8.00 -3.53
C ASP A 132 -11.87 8.47 -3.33
N LEU A 133 -11.65 9.78 -3.44
CA LEU A 133 -10.34 10.41 -3.22
C LEU A 133 -10.11 10.77 -1.75
N LYS A 134 -11.15 10.67 -0.90
CA LYS A 134 -11.03 10.97 0.52
C LYS A 134 -10.06 10.01 1.21
N PRO A 135 -9.37 10.48 2.26
CA PRO A 135 -8.53 9.62 3.09
C PRO A 135 -9.38 8.55 3.75
N LYS A 136 -8.88 7.32 3.69
CA LYS A 136 -9.47 6.14 4.31
C LYS A 136 -8.53 5.61 5.39
N VAL A 137 -9.14 5.01 6.39
CA VAL A 137 -8.44 4.38 7.50
C VAL A 137 -8.55 2.88 7.33
N PHE A 138 -7.40 2.20 7.39
CA PHE A 138 -7.32 0.75 7.37
C PHE A 138 -6.53 0.28 8.59
N GLU A 139 -7.10 -0.67 9.33
CA GLU A 139 -6.45 -1.29 10.49
C GLU A 139 -5.76 -2.59 10.07
N VAL A 140 -4.48 -2.66 10.36
CA VAL A 140 -3.64 -3.84 10.09
C VAL A 140 -3.76 -4.78 11.29
N PRO A 141 -4.10 -6.06 11.07
CA PRO A 141 -4.23 -7.00 12.16
C PRO A 141 -2.88 -7.20 12.88
N ALA A 142 -2.93 -7.25 14.21
CA ALA A 142 -1.76 -7.43 15.05
C ALA A 142 -1.16 -8.84 14.88
N ARG A 143 0.17 -8.91 14.92
CA ARG A 143 0.92 -10.17 14.81
C ARG A 143 2.06 -10.20 15.82
N GLU A 144 2.36 -11.39 16.33
CA GLU A 144 3.53 -11.61 17.18
C GLU A 144 4.82 -11.50 16.35
N VAL A 145 5.73 -10.63 16.79
CA VAL A 145 7.05 -10.39 16.16
C VAL A 145 8.14 -10.48 17.23
N LEU A 146 9.27 -11.07 16.86
CA LEU A 146 10.49 -11.11 17.66
C LEU A 146 11.29 -9.82 17.40
N THR A 147 11.62 -9.08 18.45
CA THR A 147 12.44 -7.86 18.36
C THR A 147 13.93 -8.18 18.35
N GLY A 148 14.78 -7.18 18.07
CA GLY A 148 16.24 -7.32 18.07
C GLY A 148 16.81 -7.84 19.40
N ASP A 149 16.21 -7.39 20.52
CA ASP A 149 16.55 -7.84 21.88
C ASP A 149 16.04 -9.24 22.26
N GLY A 150 15.32 -9.92 21.36
CA GLY A 150 14.69 -11.21 21.65
C GLY A 150 13.39 -11.13 22.47
N ALA A 151 12.79 -9.95 22.60
CA ALA A 151 11.44 -9.80 23.16
C ALA A 151 10.37 -10.26 22.15
N ILE A 152 9.25 -10.77 22.65
CA ILE A 152 8.10 -11.16 21.80
C ILE A 152 6.97 -10.18 22.08
N VAL A 153 6.64 -9.37 21.07
CA VAL A 153 5.62 -8.33 21.16
C VAL A 153 4.58 -8.54 20.06
N GLU A 154 3.31 -8.39 20.43
CA GLU A 154 2.19 -8.37 19.50
C GLU A 154 1.91 -6.92 19.08
N VAL A 155 2.20 -6.61 17.82
CA VAL A 155 2.11 -5.25 17.27
C VAL A 155 1.27 -5.24 16.00
N GLY A 156 0.33 -4.30 15.94
CA GLY A 156 -0.42 -3.92 14.75
C GLY A 156 -0.16 -2.46 14.38
N ALA A 157 -0.89 -1.97 13.39
CA ALA A 157 -0.82 -0.58 12.97
C ALA A 157 -2.14 -0.11 12.38
N GLU A 158 -2.36 1.19 12.39
CA GLU A 158 -3.41 1.88 11.67
C GLU A 158 -2.80 2.75 10.58
N LEU A 159 -3.32 2.63 9.36
CA LEU A 159 -2.84 3.30 8.17
C LEU A 159 -3.90 4.27 7.67
N HIS A 160 -3.51 5.52 7.46
CA HIS A 160 -4.33 6.52 6.79
C HIS A 160 -3.78 6.71 5.38
N TRP A 161 -4.56 6.35 4.37
CA TRP A 161 -4.15 6.41 2.97
C TRP A 161 -5.21 7.10 2.11
N GLN A 162 -4.78 7.67 0.99
CA GLN A 162 -5.67 8.30 0.01
C GLN A 162 -5.28 7.92 -1.41
N VAL A 163 -6.23 8.02 -2.33
CA VAL A 163 -5.98 7.79 -3.76
C VAL A 163 -5.51 9.10 -4.40
N VAL A 164 -4.29 9.11 -4.94
CA VAL A 164 -3.73 10.27 -5.66
C VAL A 164 -3.96 10.13 -7.17
N HIS A 165 -3.87 8.91 -7.71
CA HIS A 165 -4.06 8.63 -9.13
C HIS A 165 -5.11 7.54 -9.33
N SER A 166 -6.34 7.96 -9.63
CA SER A 166 -7.48 7.08 -9.89
C SER A 166 -7.25 6.10 -11.04
N VAL A 167 -6.62 6.52 -12.14
CA VAL A 167 -6.33 5.62 -13.29
C VAL A 167 -5.48 4.42 -12.85
N ARG A 168 -4.43 4.65 -12.06
CA ARG A 168 -3.50 3.61 -11.64
C ARG A 168 -4.08 2.74 -10.53
N TYR A 169 -4.83 3.34 -9.62
CA TYR A 169 -5.53 2.65 -8.55
C TYR A 169 -6.45 1.56 -9.12
N VAL A 170 -7.26 1.94 -10.12
CA VAL A 170 -8.25 1.05 -10.73
C VAL A 170 -7.63 -0.09 -11.54
N THR A 171 -6.46 0.12 -12.14
CA THR A 171 -5.83 -0.89 -13.03
C THR A 171 -4.84 -1.80 -12.34
N ARG A 172 -4.19 -1.35 -11.27
CA ARG A 172 -3.08 -2.07 -10.66
C ARG A 172 -3.47 -2.92 -9.47
N VAL A 173 -4.54 -2.54 -8.74
CA VAL A 173 -4.90 -3.20 -7.48
C VAL A 173 -6.40 -3.44 -7.44
N LYS A 174 -6.79 -4.72 -7.30
CA LYS A 174 -8.19 -5.13 -7.14
C LYS A 174 -8.66 -4.97 -5.69
N GLU A 175 -7.90 -5.57 -4.76
CA GLU A 175 -8.19 -5.55 -3.32
C GLU A 175 -7.10 -4.80 -2.57
N VAL A 176 -7.34 -3.50 -2.35
CA VAL A 176 -6.34 -2.57 -1.79
C VAL A 176 -6.08 -2.86 -0.33
N ASP A 177 -7.15 -3.07 0.45
CA ASP A 177 -7.06 -3.28 1.89
C ASP A 177 -6.23 -4.53 2.23
N ALA A 178 -6.47 -5.64 1.54
CA ALA A 178 -5.70 -6.88 1.71
C ALA A 178 -4.23 -6.72 1.28
N THR A 179 -4.00 -6.13 0.11
CA THR A 179 -2.66 -5.97 -0.46
C THR A 179 -1.79 -5.03 0.37
N VAL A 180 -2.32 -3.84 0.72
CA VAL A 180 -1.62 -2.85 1.54
C VAL A 180 -1.47 -3.37 2.97
N GLY A 181 -2.45 -4.08 3.51
CA GLY A 181 -2.36 -4.72 4.83
C GLY A 181 -1.22 -5.74 4.90
N ALA A 182 -1.14 -6.64 3.92
CA ALA A 182 -0.06 -7.62 3.85
C ALA A 182 1.32 -6.97 3.69
N LEU A 183 1.43 -5.95 2.82
CA LEU A 183 2.66 -5.19 2.64
C LEU A 183 3.08 -4.48 3.94
N CYS A 184 2.13 -3.87 4.65
CA CYS A 184 2.39 -3.24 5.93
C CYS A 184 2.86 -4.24 6.98
N GLN A 185 2.25 -5.43 7.05
CA GLN A 185 2.70 -6.46 7.98
C GLN A 185 4.14 -6.89 7.70
N GLN A 186 4.51 -7.06 6.42
CA GLN A 186 5.87 -7.41 6.04
C GLN A 186 6.87 -6.31 6.43
N CYS A 187 6.56 -5.04 6.11
CA CYS A 187 7.41 -3.92 6.48
C CYS A 187 7.54 -3.75 7.99
N LEU A 188 6.43 -3.88 8.72
CA LEU A 188 6.39 -3.76 10.18
C LEU A 188 7.22 -4.88 10.83
N ALA A 189 7.08 -6.13 10.39
CA ALA A 189 7.87 -7.24 10.91
C ALA A 189 9.38 -7.02 10.65
N SER A 190 9.75 -6.54 9.46
CA SER A 190 11.16 -6.25 9.14
C SER A 190 11.75 -5.11 9.97
N LEU A 191 10.96 -4.07 10.29
CA LEU A 191 11.44 -2.95 11.10
C LEU A 191 11.55 -3.32 12.57
N LEU A 192 10.55 -4.02 13.11
CA LEU A 192 10.57 -4.46 14.51
C LEU A 192 11.65 -5.52 14.77
N GLY A 193 11.98 -6.36 13.80
CA GLY A 193 13.08 -7.32 13.92
C GLY A 193 14.46 -6.68 14.08
N CYS A 194 14.62 -5.44 13.62
CA CYS A 194 15.86 -4.66 13.78
C CYS A 194 15.79 -3.65 14.93
N SER A 195 14.62 -3.50 15.58
CA SER A 195 14.39 -2.52 16.62
C SER A 195 14.25 -3.20 17.97
N ASP A 196 14.59 -2.45 19.01
CA ASP A 196 14.53 -2.89 20.39
C ASP A 196 13.15 -2.63 20.99
N GLN A 197 12.77 -3.36 22.04
CA GLN A 197 11.47 -3.16 22.68
C GLN A 197 11.38 -1.75 23.29
N ASP A 198 12.46 -1.30 23.94
CA ASP A 198 12.55 0.04 24.54
C ASP A 198 12.41 1.16 23.51
N ASP A 199 12.89 0.94 22.28
CA ASP A 199 12.77 1.90 21.18
C ASP A 199 11.32 2.01 20.69
N LEU A 200 10.54 0.94 20.78
CA LEU A 200 9.12 0.97 20.43
C LEU A 200 8.32 1.87 21.38
N ASP A 201 8.70 1.90 22.67
CA ASP A 201 8.06 2.73 23.69
C ASP A 201 8.57 4.17 23.68
N ARG A 202 9.89 4.37 23.47
CA ARG A 202 10.52 5.71 23.57
C ARG A 202 10.61 6.46 22.24
N ARG A 203 10.79 5.75 21.13
CA ARG A 203 11.08 6.31 19.78
C ARG A 203 10.07 5.88 18.74
N ARG A 204 8.83 5.65 19.16
CA ARG A 204 7.72 5.25 18.31
C ARG A 204 7.56 6.11 17.05
N GLU A 205 7.68 7.43 17.18
CA GLU A 205 7.53 8.37 16.06
C GLU A 205 8.59 8.17 14.97
N ALA A 206 9.82 7.81 15.35
CA ALA A 206 10.90 7.54 14.40
C ALA A 206 10.64 6.24 13.61
N ILE A 207 10.08 5.23 14.28
CA ILE A 207 9.69 3.96 13.65
C ILE A 207 8.51 4.19 12.70
N GLU A 208 7.52 4.97 13.12
CA GLU A 208 6.37 5.36 12.28
C GLU A 208 6.81 6.10 11.01
N ALA A 209 7.74 7.05 11.12
CA ALA A 209 8.29 7.79 9.97
C ALA A 209 9.06 6.87 8.99
N THR A 210 9.85 5.94 9.54
CA THR A 210 10.60 4.97 8.74
C THR A 210 9.66 4.01 8.01
N LEU A 211 8.63 3.51 8.70
CA LEU A 211 7.60 2.65 8.13
C LEU A 211 6.81 3.36 7.03
N LEU A 212 6.42 4.62 7.26
CA LEU A 212 5.73 5.44 6.26
C LEU A 212 6.56 5.58 4.99
N THR A 213 7.85 5.86 5.12
CA THR A 213 8.76 6.03 3.97
C THR A 213 8.87 4.74 3.16
N LYS A 214 9.11 3.60 3.84
CA LYS A 214 9.21 2.28 3.19
C LYS A 214 7.92 1.85 2.49
N LEU A 215 6.78 2.12 3.11
CA LEU A 215 5.49 1.82 2.50
C LEU A 215 5.25 2.68 1.26
N ASN A 216 5.50 3.99 1.35
CA ASN A 216 5.22 4.91 0.26
C ASN A 216 6.09 4.62 -0.98
N GLU A 217 7.35 4.21 -0.80
CA GLU A 217 8.23 3.76 -1.90
C GLU A 217 7.58 2.68 -2.78
N THR A 218 6.85 1.75 -2.15
CA THR A 218 6.20 0.62 -2.85
C THR A 218 4.80 0.96 -3.36
N ILE A 219 4.06 1.82 -2.65
CA ILE A 219 2.63 2.08 -2.87
C ILE A 219 2.38 3.20 -3.90
N LEU A 220 3.28 4.19 -4.00
CA LEU A 220 3.20 5.28 -4.99
C LEU A 220 2.93 4.83 -6.44
N PRO A 221 3.60 3.79 -6.99
CA PRO A 221 3.31 3.32 -8.33
C PRO A 221 1.87 2.80 -8.49
N TRP A 222 1.21 2.32 -7.44
CA TRP A 222 -0.20 1.89 -7.50
C TRP A 222 -1.18 3.07 -7.56
N GLY A 223 -0.71 4.31 -7.38
CA GLY A 223 -1.57 5.51 -7.38
C GLY A 223 -2.18 5.83 -6.02
N LEU A 224 -1.60 5.27 -4.96
CA LEU A 224 -1.96 5.43 -3.56
C LEU A 224 -0.86 6.21 -2.83
N GLU A 225 -1.24 6.94 -1.79
CA GLU A 225 -0.32 7.65 -0.90
C GLU A 225 -0.71 7.40 0.55
N VAL A 226 0.28 7.10 1.40
CA VAL A 226 0.08 6.94 2.84
C VAL A 226 0.34 8.29 3.52
N ILE A 227 -0.68 8.81 4.20
CA ILE A 227 -0.65 10.13 4.87
C ILE A 227 -0.03 10.00 6.26
N LYS A 228 -0.42 8.96 7.00
CA LYS A 228 0.01 8.73 8.38
C LYS A 228 -0.03 7.24 8.69
N VAL A 229 0.93 6.81 9.51
CA VAL A 229 0.95 5.48 10.13
C VAL A 229 0.91 5.67 11.64
N THR A 230 0.16 4.83 12.34
CA THR A 230 0.04 4.86 13.80
C THR A 230 0.18 3.45 14.34
N LEU A 231 1.24 3.18 15.08
CA LEU A 231 1.48 1.85 15.66
C LEU A 231 0.45 1.52 16.76
N LYS A 232 0.04 0.27 16.83
CA LYS A 232 -0.86 -0.22 17.89
C LYS A 232 -0.17 -1.41 18.56
N VAL A 233 0.41 -1.18 19.73
CA VAL A 233 0.97 -2.27 20.54
C VAL A 233 -0.17 -2.93 21.31
N ALA A 234 -0.47 -4.18 20.99
CA ALA A 234 -1.60 -4.91 21.58
C ALA A 234 -1.19 -5.56 22.91
N ARG A 235 -0.06 -6.27 22.92
CA ARG A 235 0.41 -7.01 24.10
C ARG A 235 1.92 -7.30 24.05
N VAL A 236 2.61 -7.07 25.16
CA VAL A 236 3.96 -7.61 25.38
C VAL A 236 3.80 -9.02 25.96
N VAL A 237 4.16 -10.05 25.21
CA VAL A 237 4.01 -11.45 25.64
C VAL A 237 5.23 -11.87 26.46
N LYS A 238 6.42 -11.45 26.05
CA LYS A 238 7.67 -11.62 26.80
C LYS A 238 8.48 -10.33 26.74
N THR A 239 8.75 -9.75 27.90
CA THR A 239 9.64 -8.60 28.05
C THR A 239 11.09 -9.06 27.84
N ALA A 240 11.92 -8.24 27.16
CA ALA A 240 13.36 -8.48 27.10
C ALA A 240 13.93 -8.65 28.52
N GLU A 241 14.63 -9.76 28.77
CA GLU A 241 15.42 -9.88 30.00
C GLU A 241 16.64 -8.96 29.85
N PRO A 242 16.87 -8.02 30.79
CA PRO A 242 18.03 -7.15 30.68
C PRO A 242 19.28 -8.03 30.70
N SER A 243 20.19 -7.80 29.74
CA SER A 243 21.47 -8.49 29.57
C SER A 243 22.47 -8.17 30.69
N ASN A 244 22.02 -8.09 31.94
CA ASN A 244 22.87 -8.02 33.10
C ASN A 244 23.30 -9.47 33.42
N PRO A 245 24.60 -9.80 33.37
CA PRO A 245 25.07 -11.17 33.67
C PRO A 245 24.76 -11.61 35.11
N LEU A 246 24.41 -10.66 35.97
CA LEU A 246 24.04 -10.91 37.37
C LEU A 246 22.57 -11.28 37.55
N THR A 247 21.68 -11.11 36.56
CA THR A 247 20.25 -11.45 36.72
C THR A 247 19.99 -12.94 36.95
N PRO A 248 20.62 -13.91 36.23
CA PRO A 248 20.44 -15.32 36.54
C PRO A 248 21.06 -15.71 37.88
N VAL A 249 22.16 -15.05 38.26
CA VAL A 249 22.84 -15.29 39.55
C VAL A 249 21.99 -14.75 40.70
N MET A 250 21.45 -13.53 40.56
CA MET A 250 20.58 -12.92 41.54
C MET A 250 19.24 -13.65 41.66
N SER A 251 18.68 -14.16 40.56
CA SER A 251 17.45 -14.96 40.62
C SER A 251 17.68 -16.30 41.31
N ALA A 252 18.83 -16.95 41.07
CA ALA A 252 19.24 -18.17 41.76
C ALA A 252 19.56 -17.93 43.25
N ILE A 253 20.20 -16.81 43.59
CA ILE A 253 20.46 -16.43 44.99
C ILE A 253 19.15 -16.07 45.69
N LYS A 254 18.24 -15.34 45.03
CA LYS A 254 16.94 -14.95 45.58
C LYS A 254 16.03 -16.16 45.84
N SER A 255 16.08 -17.16 44.95
CA SER A 255 15.38 -18.44 45.15
C SER A 255 16.03 -19.30 46.24
N ALA A 256 17.36 -19.33 46.34
CA ALA A 256 18.08 -20.01 47.42
C ALA A 256 17.87 -19.35 48.80
N LEU A 257 17.68 -18.04 48.85
CA LEU A 257 17.41 -17.27 50.07
C LEU A 257 15.93 -17.21 50.45
N GLY A 258 15.03 -17.86 49.67
CA GLY A 258 13.61 -17.96 50.01
C GLY A 258 12.81 -16.66 49.90
N PHE A 259 13.29 -15.67 49.13
CA PHE A 259 12.54 -14.43 48.93
C PHE A 259 11.41 -14.64 47.90
N PRO A 260 10.18 -14.16 48.15
CA PRO A 260 9.08 -14.29 47.22
C PRO A 260 9.36 -13.53 45.91
N SER A 261 9.09 -14.20 44.79
CA SER A 261 9.12 -13.65 43.44
C SER A 261 7.79 -12.93 43.16
N GLU A 262 7.84 -11.63 42.82
CA GLU A 262 6.65 -10.79 42.59
C GLU A 262 6.17 -10.80 41.12
N HIS A 263 6.82 -11.57 40.24
CA HIS A 263 6.46 -11.68 38.83
C HIS A 263 5.96 -13.09 38.48
N ALA A 264 4.75 -13.40 38.91
CA ALA A 264 3.92 -14.46 38.31
C ALA A 264 2.45 -14.22 38.62
N LYS A 265 1.77 -13.37 37.83
CA LYS A 265 0.30 -13.36 37.80
C LYS A 265 -0.19 -14.40 36.79
N THR A 266 -1.04 -15.29 37.28
CA THR A 266 -2.14 -15.94 36.57
C THR A 266 -1.78 -16.99 35.51
N GLN A 267 -1.69 -18.25 35.96
CA GLN A 267 -2.28 -19.38 35.23
C GLN A 267 -2.98 -20.31 36.24
N THR A 268 -4.30 -20.35 36.11
CA THR A 268 -5.24 -21.22 36.81
C THR A 268 -4.89 -22.69 36.58
N SER A 269 -4.51 -23.43 37.63
CA SER A 269 -4.54 -24.89 37.63
C SER A 269 -5.67 -25.37 38.55
N MET A 270 -6.63 -26.09 37.96
CA MET A 270 -7.70 -26.78 38.70
C MET A 270 -7.11 -27.95 39.52
N PRO A 271 -7.73 -28.34 40.65
CA PRO A 271 -7.27 -29.48 41.45
C PRO A 271 -7.68 -30.82 40.80
N PRO A 272 -6.92 -31.92 41.03
CA PRO A 272 -7.26 -33.22 40.47
C PRO A 272 -8.44 -33.85 41.24
N ARG A 273 -9.41 -34.40 40.50
CA ARG A 273 -10.43 -35.31 41.07
C ARG A 273 -10.02 -36.77 40.84
N PRO A 274 -10.24 -37.66 41.83
CA PRO A 274 -9.80 -39.05 41.75
C PRO A 274 -10.79 -39.93 40.96
N GLY A 275 -10.23 -40.85 40.18
CA GLY A 275 -10.70 -42.22 39.96
C GLY A 275 -12.13 -42.43 39.45
N GLY A 276 -12.24 -42.82 38.18
CA GLY A 276 -13.45 -43.44 37.63
C GLY A 276 -13.17 -44.07 36.26
N LEU A 277 -12.84 -45.36 36.25
CA LEU A 277 -12.82 -46.22 35.07
C LEU A 277 -14.17 -46.14 34.35
N HIS A 278 -14.18 -45.80 33.06
CA HIS A 278 -15.18 -46.34 32.14
C HIS A 278 -14.66 -46.34 30.70
N ALA A 279 -15.00 -47.44 30.02
CA ALA A 279 -14.40 -47.96 28.81
C ALA A 279 -14.53 -47.06 27.56
N VAL A 280 -13.50 -47.18 26.71
CA VAL A 280 -13.52 -46.83 25.29
C VAL A 280 -14.59 -47.65 24.56
N PRO A 281 -15.31 -47.06 23.60
CA PRO A 281 -15.22 -47.62 22.26
C PRO A 281 -15.12 -46.57 21.12
N ALA A 282 -14.27 -46.92 20.16
CA ALA A 282 -14.35 -46.74 18.71
C ALA A 282 -14.58 -45.34 18.09
N CYS A 283 -13.62 -44.95 17.25
CA CYS A 283 -13.79 -44.00 16.15
C CYS A 283 -14.99 -44.34 15.25
N PRO A 284 -15.50 -43.32 14.54
CA PRO A 284 -15.50 -43.44 13.09
C PRO A 284 -14.85 -42.23 12.37
N SER A 285 -14.33 -42.61 11.21
CA SER A 285 -13.69 -41.92 10.09
C SER A 285 -14.36 -40.66 9.51
N GLU A 286 -13.47 -39.80 8.99
CA GLU A 286 -13.57 -39.05 7.71
C GLU A 286 -14.16 -37.62 7.65
N PRO A 287 -13.76 -36.79 6.64
CA PRO A 287 -13.04 -35.54 6.89
C PRO A 287 -13.71 -34.30 6.28
N GLN A 288 -13.39 -33.11 6.78
CA GLN A 288 -13.73 -31.84 6.12
C GLN A 288 -12.49 -30.98 5.98
N PHE A 289 -11.61 -31.37 5.06
CA PHE A 289 -10.52 -30.54 4.55
C PHE A 289 -10.18 -31.01 3.14
N GLU A 290 -10.97 -30.58 2.16
CA GLU A 290 -10.71 -30.65 0.72
C GLU A 290 -11.80 -29.86 -0.01
N GLN A 291 -11.74 -28.53 0.07
CA GLN A 291 -12.36 -27.63 -0.92
C GLN A 291 -11.50 -26.37 -1.03
N LEU A 292 -10.28 -26.54 -1.55
CA LEU A 292 -9.48 -25.41 -2.03
C LEU A 292 -8.67 -25.71 -3.30
N VAL A 293 -9.10 -26.69 -4.11
CA VAL A 293 -8.67 -26.83 -5.52
C VAL A 293 -9.78 -27.48 -6.33
N GLN A 294 -10.79 -26.71 -6.74
CA GLN A 294 -11.53 -26.89 -8.00
C GLN A 294 -12.65 -25.86 -8.05
N VAL A 295 -12.44 -24.81 -8.85
CA VAL A 295 -13.40 -24.08 -9.70
C VAL A 295 -12.72 -22.74 -10.01
N LEU A 296 -12.32 -22.62 -11.28
CA LEU A 296 -12.27 -21.41 -12.11
C LEU A 296 -11.82 -20.09 -11.46
#